data_AF-T2MCT9-F1
#
_entry.id   AF-T2MCT9-F1
#
_cell.length_a   1.000
_cell.length_b   1.000
_cell.length_c   1.000
_cell.angle_alpha   90.00
_cell.angle_beta   90.00
_cell.angle_gamma   90.00
#
_symmetry.space_group_name_H-M   'P 1'
#
loop_
_entity.id
_entity.type
_entity.pdbx_description
1 polymer ?
#
loop_
_entity_poly.entity_id
_entity_poly.type
_entity_poly.pdbx_seq_one_letter_code
_entity_poly.pdbx_strand_id
1 'polypeptide(L)'
;MHSKATKAISTDGDSCSKKVPNDPIDQDDTLRSLLMIFAIFTCAFLAMLYLYLHSPTLSKSDASKVKLPKNLEDAKALGRVISNYKDDYYGYVLIAFVLTYIFLQSFAIPGSIFLSILSGFIFPFPLALFLVCLCSSLGATLCYILFSIVGRKLVKKYFPDRLINWKKQVENHEKDMLSYITFLRITPFLPNWFINITAPVLNVSIWPFFFGTFIGVAPPSFGFISAGVELYELSATGDAFSFKSVIVVVMSALISLLPVIFRKKLQKKLQ
;
A
#
# COMPACT_ATOMS: atom_id res chain seq x y z
N MET A 1 32.32 49.52 -41.86
CA MET A 1 31.86 48.95 -43.15
C MET A 1 32.62 47.63 -43.34
N HIS A 2 32.01 46.50 -42.98
CA HIS A 2 31.64 45.40 -43.91
C HIS A 2 32.84 44.90 -44.73
N SER A 3 33.35 43.69 -44.50
CA SER A 3 32.71 42.46 -44.98
C SER A 3 33.13 41.22 -44.18
N LYS A 4 32.15 40.36 -43.89
CA LYS A 4 32.25 39.07 -43.18
C LYS A 4 32.74 37.99 -44.16
N ALA A 5 33.73 37.22 -43.77
CA ALA A 5 34.04 35.93 -44.38
C ALA A 5 33.15 34.84 -43.75
N THR A 6 32.24 34.31 -44.55
CA THR A 6 31.33 33.20 -44.22
C THR A 6 32.14 31.91 -44.09
N LYS A 7 32.27 31.37 -42.88
CA LYS A 7 32.82 30.03 -42.65
C LYS A 7 31.66 29.09 -42.32
N ALA A 8 31.44 28.12 -43.21
CA ALA A 8 30.40 27.11 -43.10
C ALA A 8 30.56 26.29 -41.81
N ILE A 9 29.46 26.16 -41.07
CA ILE A 9 29.33 25.29 -39.90
C ILE A 9 28.94 23.91 -40.43
N SER A 10 29.87 22.97 -40.41
CA SER A 10 29.58 21.54 -40.58
C SER A 10 29.06 20.99 -39.25
N THR A 11 27.78 20.63 -39.23
CA THR A 11 27.11 19.94 -38.14
C THR A 11 27.46 18.45 -38.19
N ASP A 12 28.53 18.03 -37.52
CA ASP A 12 28.73 16.62 -37.19
C ASP A 12 28.08 16.35 -35.84
N GLY A 13 26.80 16.02 -35.91
CA GLY A 13 26.05 15.39 -34.83
C GLY A 13 26.43 13.91 -34.76
N ASP A 14 27.56 13.59 -34.14
CA ASP A 14 27.86 12.21 -33.76
C ASP A 14 27.40 11.99 -32.32
N SER A 15 26.14 11.61 -32.18
CA SER A 15 25.58 11.16 -30.92
C SER A 15 26.31 9.89 -30.51
N CYS A 16 27.22 10.01 -29.54
CA CYS A 16 27.80 8.89 -28.82
C CYS A 16 26.68 8.17 -28.05
N SER A 17 25.94 7.31 -28.76
CA SER A 17 25.04 6.32 -28.18
C SER A 17 25.91 5.30 -27.48
N LYS A 18 26.30 5.61 -26.24
CA LYS A 18 26.93 4.66 -25.34
C LYS A 18 25.94 3.51 -25.12
N LYS A 19 26.09 2.44 -25.91
CA LYS A 19 25.47 1.15 -25.63
C LYS A 19 25.79 0.81 -24.18
N VAL A 20 24.77 0.75 -23.34
CA VAL A 20 24.87 0.23 -21.98
C VAL A 20 25.50 -1.16 -22.10
N PRO A 21 26.61 -1.46 -21.39
CA PRO A 21 27.20 -2.79 -21.44
C PRO A 21 26.14 -3.80 -21.01
N ASN A 22 25.81 -4.72 -21.92
CA ASN A 22 25.06 -5.93 -21.60
C ASN A 22 26.07 -6.89 -20.95
N ASP A 23 26.36 -6.68 -19.67
CA ASP A 23 27.06 -7.71 -18.90
C ASP A 23 26.22 -8.99 -18.98
N PRO A 24 26.81 -10.13 -19.41
CA PRO A 24 26.09 -11.38 -19.46
C PRO A 24 25.59 -11.69 -18.06
N ILE A 25 24.28 -11.86 -17.91
CA ILE A 25 23.71 -12.32 -16.66
C ILE A 25 24.30 -13.69 -16.41
N ASP A 26 25.14 -13.80 -15.37
CA ASP A 26 25.52 -15.11 -14.86
C ASP A 26 24.25 -15.83 -14.42
N GLN A 27 23.89 -16.85 -15.20
CA GLN A 27 22.68 -17.64 -14.99
C GLN A 27 22.75 -18.36 -13.65
N ASP A 28 23.96 -18.71 -13.19
CA ASP A 28 24.17 -19.41 -11.93
C ASP A 28 23.89 -18.48 -10.73
N ASP A 29 24.36 -17.23 -10.78
CA ASP A 29 24.05 -16.19 -9.79
C ASP A 29 22.55 -15.91 -9.67
N THR A 30 21.85 -15.87 -10.82
CA THR A 30 20.42 -15.59 -10.86
C THR A 30 19.63 -16.76 -10.29
N LEU A 31 20.01 -17.98 -10.63
CA LEU A 31 19.41 -19.20 -10.09
C LEU A 31 19.59 -19.29 -8.56
N ARG A 32 20.81 -19.06 -8.04
CA ARG A 32 21.07 -19.02 -6.59
C ARG A 32 20.21 -18.00 -5.87
N SER A 33 20.08 -16.81 -6.46
CA SER A 33 19.26 -15.73 -5.89
C SER A 33 17.77 -16.07 -5.88
N LEU A 34 17.26 -16.71 -6.93
CA LEU A 34 15.88 -17.21 -6.99
C LEU A 34 15.64 -18.33 -5.96
N LEU A 35 16.58 -19.26 -5.81
CA LEU A 35 16.52 -20.33 -4.80
C LEU A 35 16.48 -19.75 -3.39
N MET A 36 17.27 -18.71 -3.11
CA MET A 36 17.25 -18.03 -1.82
C MET A 36 15.90 -17.35 -1.54
N ILE A 37 15.32 -16.65 -2.53
CA ILE A 37 13.97 -16.06 -2.39
C ILE A 37 12.94 -17.16 -2.14
N PHE A 38 13.02 -18.27 -2.87
CA PHE A 38 12.12 -19.42 -2.69
C PHE A 38 12.26 -20.04 -1.29
N ALA A 39 13.47 -20.17 -0.78
CA ALA A 39 13.73 -20.63 0.59
C ALA A 39 13.14 -19.68 1.63
N ILE A 40 13.33 -18.35 1.48
CA ILE A 40 12.75 -17.34 2.38
C ILE A 40 11.21 -17.40 2.36
N PHE A 41 10.61 -17.50 1.16
CA PHE A 41 9.17 -17.66 1.02
C PHE A 41 8.67 -18.93 1.71
N THR A 42 9.35 -20.06 1.50
CA THR A 42 8.99 -21.34 2.11
C THR A 42 9.09 -21.28 3.63
N CYS A 43 10.16 -20.72 4.19
CA CYS A 43 10.31 -20.52 5.63
C CYS A 43 9.20 -19.62 6.20
N ALA A 44 8.88 -18.51 5.54
CA ALA A 44 7.81 -17.61 5.96
C ALA A 44 6.44 -18.28 5.90
N PHE A 45 6.19 -19.08 4.85
CA PHE A 45 4.97 -19.86 4.71
C PHE A 45 4.85 -20.94 5.79
N LEU A 46 5.94 -21.64 6.11
CA LEU A 46 5.97 -22.61 7.20
C LEU A 46 5.74 -21.95 8.57
N ALA A 47 6.25 -20.74 8.80
CA ALA A 47 5.95 -19.97 10.00
C ALA A 47 4.47 -19.60 10.10
N MET A 48 3.86 -19.19 8.98
CA MET A 48 2.42 -18.95 8.89
C MET A 48 1.59 -20.23 9.13
N LEU A 49 2.03 -21.36 8.57
CA LEU A 49 1.39 -22.66 8.78
C LEU A 49 1.52 -23.11 10.24
N TYR A 50 2.69 -22.95 10.85
CA TYR A 50 2.92 -23.25 12.26
C TYR A 50 1.97 -22.45 13.15
N LEU A 51 1.83 -21.15 12.88
CA LEU A 51 0.90 -20.28 13.59
C LEU A 51 -0.54 -20.76 13.45
N TYR A 52 -0.95 -21.12 12.23
CA TYR A 52 -2.28 -21.67 11.95
C TYR A 52 -2.53 -22.99 12.68
N LEU A 53 -1.57 -23.90 12.73
CA LEU A 53 -1.70 -25.19 13.41
C LEU A 53 -1.76 -25.06 14.94
N HIS A 54 -1.11 -24.05 15.50
CA HIS A 54 -1.14 -23.74 16.94
C HIS A 54 -2.24 -22.73 17.31
N SER A 55 -3.21 -22.49 16.41
CA SER A 55 -4.33 -21.61 16.70
C SER A 55 -5.17 -22.20 17.85
N PRO A 56 -5.48 -21.42 18.91
CA PRO A 56 -6.46 -21.83 19.91
C PRO A 56 -7.78 -22.28 19.28
N THR A 57 -8.42 -23.29 19.86
CA THR A 57 -9.62 -23.91 19.29
C THR A 57 -10.78 -22.92 19.22
N LEU A 58 -11.32 -22.71 18.01
CA LEU A 58 -12.60 -22.02 17.82
C LEU A 58 -13.75 -22.91 18.31
N SER A 59 -14.77 -22.30 18.92
CA SER A 59 -16.02 -22.99 19.21
C SER A 59 -16.62 -23.57 17.92
N LYS A 60 -17.19 -24.79 17.99
CA LYS A 60 -17.78 -25.46 16.81
C LYS A 60 -18.87 -24.61 16.13
N SER A 61 -19.57 -23.78 16.91
CA SER A 61 -20.57 -22.82 16.41
C SER A 61 -19.95 -21.73 15.54
N ASP A 62 -18.78 -21.22 15.93
CA ASP A 62 -18.11 -20.12 15.24
C ASP A 62 -17.26 -20.58 14.06
N ALA A 63 -16.67 -21.78 14.14
CA ALA A 63 -15.95 -22.39 13.03
C ALA A 63 -16.81 -22.52 11.76
N SER A 64 -18.12 -22.80 11.91
CA SER A 64 -19.06 -22.90 10.80
C SER A 64 -19.35 -21.57 10.07
N LYS A 65 -19.07 -20.45 10.75
CA LYS A 65 -19.29 -19.08 10.26
C LYS A 65 -18.03 -18.47 9.62
N VAL A 66 -16.87 -19.10 9.76
CA VAL A 66 -15.62 -18.64 9.12
C VAL A 66 -15.68 -18.96 7.63
N LYS A 67 -16.13 -18.00 6.84
CA LYS A 67 -16.17 -18.07 5.36
C LYS A 67 -15.69 -16.76 4.77
N LEU A 68 -15.18 -16.80 3.54
CA LEU A 68 -14.86 -15.58 2.81
C LEU A 68 -16.13 -14.76 2.61
N PRO A 69 -16.16 -13.49 3.05
CA PRO A 69 -17.37 -12.70 3.02
C PRO A 69 -17.74 -12.33 1.59
N LYS A 70 -18.96 -12.67 1.16
CA LYS A 70 -19.47 -12.34 -0.18
C LYS A 70 -20.39 -11.12 -0.16
N ASN A 71 -20.92 -10.80 1.02
CA ASN A 71 -21.81 -9.67 1.26
C ASN A 71 -21.51 -9.02 2.63
N LEU A 72 -22.21 -7.93 2.92
CA LEU A 72 -22.04 -7.17 4.16
C LEU A 72 -22.35 -8.01 5.41
N GLU A 73 -23.36 -8.87 5.35
CA GLU A 73 -23.77 -9.70 6.49
C GLU A 73 -22.74 -10.78 6.81
N ASP A 74 -22.15 -11.42 5.79
CA ASP A 74 -21.03 -12.35 5.96
C ASP A 74 -19.83 -11.63 6.60
N ALA A 75 -19.55 -10.39 6.19
CA ALA A 75 -18.45 -9.59 6.73
C ALA A 75 -18.68 -9.24 8.21
N LYS A 76 -19.90 -8.85 8.58
CA LYS A 76 -20.29 -8.62 9.99
C LYS A 76 -20.17 -9.90 10.81
N ALA A 77 -20.65 -11.03 10.29
CA ALA A 77 -20.61 -12.32 10.97
C ALA A 77 -19.17 -12.79 11.20
N LEU A 78 -18.32 -12.71 10.17
CA LEU A 78 -16.90 -13.03 10.28
C LEU A 78 -16.18 -12.09 11.26
N GLY A 79 -16.45 -10.79 11.18
CA GLY A 79 -15.90 -9.80 12.09
C GLY A 79 -16.24 -10.11 13.55
N ARG A 80 -17.51 -10.44 13.85
CA ARG A 80 -17.94 -10.84 15.22
C ARG A 80 -17.20 -12.07 15.72
N VAL A 81 -17.05 -13.10 14.88
CA VAL A 81 -16.31 -14.32 15.26
C VAL A 81 -14.87 -13.97 15.62
N ILE A 82 -14.19 -13.15 14.81
CA ILE A 82 -12.80 -12.76 15.07
C ILE A 82 -12.72 -11.85 16.30
N SER A 83 -13.69 -10.96 16.52
CA SER A 83 -13.74 -10.10 17.70
C SER A 83 -13.87 -10.92 18.99
N ASN A 84 -14.81 -11.87 19.04
CA ASN A 84 -14.98 -12.76 20.19
C ASN A 84 -13.71 -13.58 20.45
N TYR A 85 -13.11 -14.11 19.38
CA TYR A 85 -11.86 -14.86 19.47
C TYR A 85 -10.68 -14.01 19.95
N LYS A 86 -10.65 -12.72 19.60
CA LYS A 86 -9.67 -11.74 20.10
C LYS A 86 -9.86 -11.44 21.58
N ASP A 87 -11.09 -11.46 22.08
CA ASP A 87 -11.35 -11.21 23.51
C ASP A 87 -10.81 -12.36 24.38
N ASP A 88 -10.87 -13.61 23.88
CA ASP A 88 -10.29 -14.77 24.54
C ASP A 88 -8.76 -14.89 24.32
N TYR A 89 -8.26 -14.55 23.13
CA TYR A 89 -6.89 -14.81 22.69
C TYR A 89 -6.19 -13.61 22.05
N TYR A 90 -6.24 -12.45 22.73
CA TYR A 90 -5.74 -11.17 22.20
C TYR A 90 -4.32 -11.23 21.64
N GLY A 91 -3.37 -11.81 22.39
CA GLY A 91 -1.97 -11.88 21.98
C GLY A 91 -1.76 -12.70 20.71
N TYR A 92 -2.47 -13.83 20.57
CA TYR A 92 -2.43 -14.66 19.37
C TYR A 92 -2.99 -13.91 18.17
N VAL A 93 -4.16 -13.27 18.30
CA VAL A 93 -4.78 -12.51 17.21
C VAL A 93 -3.89 -11.35 16.76
N LEU A 94 -3.26 -10.65 17.71
CA LEU A 94 -2.33 -9.56 17.39
C LEU A 94 -1.10 -10.07 16.61
N ILE A 95 -0.47 -11.16 17.07
CA ILE A 95 0.68 -11.76 16.38
C ILE A 95 0.28 -12.27 14.99
N ALA A 96 -0.85 -12.97 14.89
CA ALA A 96 -1.38 -13.46 13.61
C ALA A 96 -1.69 -12.32 12.65
N PHE A 97 -2.28 -11.23 13.13
CA PHE A 97 -2.51 -10.04 12.33
C PHE A 97 -1.21 -9.46 11.78
N VAL A 98 -0.23 -9.20 12.66
CA VAL A 98 1.07 -8.60 12.29
C VAL A 98 1.81 -9.48 11.30
N LEU A 99 1.94 -10.79 11.58
CA LEU A 99 2.68 -11.71 10.71
C LEU A 99 1.97 -11.90 9.36
N THR A 100 0.64 -12.03 9.34
CA THR A 100 -0.11 -12.13 8.08
C THR A 100 0.07 -10.86 7.25
N TYR A 101 -0.04 -9.69 7.87
CA TYR A 101 0.11 -8.41 7.17
C TYR A 101 1.50 -8.27 6.56
N ILE A 102 2.54 -8.52 7.37
CA ILE A 102 3.93 -8.46 6.92
C ILE A 102 4.19 -9.49 5.81
N PHE A 103 3.67 -10.72 5.94
CA PHE A 103 3.78 -11.77 4.92
C PHE A 103 3.20 -11.31 3.58
N LEU A 104 1.95 -10.83 3.58
CA LEU A 104 1.30 -10.34 2.37
C LEU A 104 2.09 -9.20 1.72
N GLN A 105 2.55 -8.24 2.51
CA GLN A 105 3.32 -7.12 1.97
C GLN A 105 4.72 -7.50 1.48
N SER A 106 5.41 -8.40 2.17
CA SER A 106 6.76 -8.86 1.81
C SER A 106 6.78 -9.54 0.46
N PHE A 107 5.73 -10.30 0.15
CA PHE A 107 5.61 -11.06 -1.09
C PHE A 107 4.69 -10.42 -2.12
N ALA A 108 4.31 -9.15 -1.94
CA ALA A 108 3.44 -8.40 -2.85
C ALA A 108 2.09 -9.09 -3.14
N ILE A 109 1.56 -9.85 -2.16
CA ILE A 109 0.29 -10.57 -2.28
C ILE A 109 -0.86 -9.60 -1.99
N PRO A 110 -1.85 -9.47 -2.88
CA PRO A 110 -3.01 -8.63 -2.63
C PRO A 110 -3.81 -9.19 -1.44
N GLY A 111 -4.25 -8.32 -0.53
CA GLY A 111 -5.07 -8.73 0.60
C GLY A 111 -4.95 -7.84 1.84
N SER A 112 -3.90 -7.01 1.93
CA SER A 112 -3.65 -6.12 3.07
C SER A 112 -4.79 -5.13 3.33
N ILE A 113 -5.54 -4.72 2.29
CA ILE A 113 -6.72 -3.85 2.42
C ILE A 113 -7.78 -4.50 3.33
N PHE A 114 -8.03 -5.81 3.16
CA PHE A 114 -8.99 -6.52 4.00
C PHE A 114 -8.52 -6.60 5.46
N LEU A 115 -7.21 -6.75 5.68
CA LEU A 115 -6.65 -6.68 7.03
C LEU A 115 -6.78 -5.28 7.64
N SER A 116 -6.57 -4.21 6.86
CA SER A 116 -6.79 -2.84 7.35
C SER A 116 -8.25 -2.61 7.78
N ILE A 117 -9.22 -3.09 7.00
CA ILE A 117 -10.64 -3.03 7.38
C ILE A 117 -10.91 -3.88 8.63
N LEU A 118 -10.44 -5.12 8.65
CA LEU A 118 -10.59 -6.02 9.80
C LEU A 118 -9.99 -5.40 11.08
N SER A 119 -8.85 -4.72 10.98
CA SER A 119 -8.19 -4.09 12.12
C SER A 119 -9.06 -3.01 12.78
N GLY A 120 -9.82 -2.25 11.99
CA GLY A 120 -10.79 -1.29 12.52
C GLY A 120 -12.00 -1.94 13.18
N PHE A 121 -12.33 -3.17 12.80
CA PHE A 121 -13.39 -3.95 13.45
C PHE A 121 -12.97 -4.47 14.82
N ILE A 122 -11.71 -4.90 14.98
CA ILE A 122 -11.26 -5.68 16.15
C ILE A 122 -10.36 -4.91 17.14
N PHE A 123 -9.70 -3.84 16.69
CA PHE A 123 -8.78 -3.03 17.51
C PHE A 123 -9.26 -1.58 17.64
N PRO A 124 -8.89 -0.88 18.74
CA PRO A 124 -9.10 0.56 18.85
C PRO A 124 -8.42 1.32 17.71
N PHE A 125 -9.08 2.36 17.20
CA PHE A 125 -8.63 3.09 16.00
C PHE A 125 -7.16 3.54 16.02
N PRO A 126 -6.63 4.19 17.10
CA PRO A 126 -5.23 4.62 17.11
C PRO A 126 -4.24 3.44 17.03
N LEU A 127 -4.58 2.33 17.67
CA LEU A 127 -3.76 1.11 17.64
C LEU A 127 -3.82 0.46 16.26
N ALA A 128 -5.01 0.34 15.67
CA ALA A 128 -5.20 -0.19 14.32
C ALA A 128 -4.37 0.60 13.29
N LEU A 129 -4.46 1.94 13.35
CA LEU A 129 -3.72 2.82 12.44
C LEU A 129 -2.21 2.66 12.59
N PHE A 130 -1.71 2.66 13.84
CA PHE A 130 -0.30 2.45 14.11
C PHE A 130 0.20 1.09 13.60
N LEU A 131 -0.54 0.01 13.89
CA LEU A 131 -0.19 -1.35 13.45
C LEU A 131 -0.18 -1.47 11.94
N VAL A 132 -1.18 -0.92 11.24
CA VAL A 132 -1.25 -0.96 9.78
C VAL A 132 -0.08 -0.19 9.16
N CYS A 133 0.23 1.01 9.65
CA CYS A 133 1.38 1.79 9.17
C CYS A 133 2.71 1.06 9.41
N LEU A 134 2.90 0.50 10.60
CA LEU A 134 4.12 -0.22 10.98
C LEU A 134 4.29 -1.50 10.14
N CYS A 135 3.26 -2.34 10.06
CA CYS A 135 3.29 -3.59 9.30
C CYS A 135 3.47 -3.33 7.80
N SER A 136 2.83 -2.29 7.27
CA SER A 136 2.98 -1.90 5.87
C SER A 136 4.41 -1.45 5.57
N SER A 137 5.01 -0.63 6.46
CA SER A 137 6.39 -0.18 6.28
C SER A 137 7.41 -1.30 6.41
N LEU A 138 7.28 -2.16 7.43
CA LEU A 138 8.13 -3.34 7.62
C LEU A 138 8.02 -4.32 6.45
N GLY A 139 6.80 -4.72 6.09
CA GLY A 139 6.57 -5.65 4.97
C GLY A 139 7.02 -5.08 3.62
N ALA A 140 6.78 -3.79 3.36
CA ALA A 140 7.27 -3.12 2.16
C ALA A 140 8.80 -3.11 2.10
N THR A 141 9.46 -2.91 3.24
CA THR A 141 10.92 -2.92 3.35
C THR A 141 11.49 -4.32 3.13
N LEU A 142 10.84 -5.37 3.63
CA LEU A 142 11.20 -6.76 3.32
C LEU A 142 11.04 -7.06 1.83
N CYS A 143 9.93 -6.62 1.21
CA CYS A 143 9.73 -6.73 -0.24
C CYS A 143 10.83 -6.00 -1.03
N TYR A 144 11.19 -4.78 -0.60
CA TYR A 144 12.30 -4.00 -1.15
C TYR A 144 13.61 -4.81 -1.09
N ILE A 145 13.93 -5.41 0.05
CA ILE A 145 15.17 -6.19 0.25
C ILE A 145 15.15 -7.43 -0.65
N LEU A 146 14.05 -8.19 -0.67
CA LEU A 146 13.89 -9.36 -1.54
C LEU A 146 14.10 -9.00 -3.01
N PHE A 147 13.49 -7.91 -3.47
CA PHE A 147 13.61 -7.49 -4.86
C PHE A 147 14.96 -6.84 -5.18
N SER A 148 15.67 -6.30 -4.19
CA SER A 148 17.03 -5.76 -4.40
C SER A 148 18.03 -6.84 -4.82
N ILE A 149 17.81 -8.10 -4.42
CA ILE A 149 18.70 -9.24 -4.69
C ILE A 149 18.62 -9.66 -6.18
N VAL A 150 17.41 -9.81 -6.73
CA VAL A 150 17.20 -10.33 -8.10
C VAL A 150 16.73 -9.26 -9.09
N GLY A 151 15.91 -8.33 -8.61
CA GLY A 151 15.09 -7.47 -9.44
C GLY A 151 15.87 -6.45 -10.26
N ARG A 152 17.00 -5.96 -9.76
CA ARG A 152 17.87 -5.00 -10.47
C ARG A 152 18.37 -5.55 -11.81
N LYS A 153 18.89 -6.78 -11.80
CA LYS A 153 19.40 -7.46 -13.01
C LYS A 153 18.26 -7.74 -14.01
N LEU A 154 17.11 -8.18 -13.50
CA LEU A 154 15.94 -8.54 -14.30
C LEU A 154 15.33 -7.33 -15.01
N VAL A 155 15.08 -6.23 -14.28
CA VAL A 155 14.47 -5.02 -14.84
C VAL A 155 15.38 -4.35 -15.86
N LYS A 156 16.70 -4.30 -15.61
CA LYS A 156 17.68 -3.75 -16.56
C LYS A 156 17.67 -4.50 -17.91
N LYS A 157 17.45 -5.82 -17.90
CA LYS A 157 17.42 -6.64 -19.12
C LYS A 157 16.10 -6.53 -19.89
N TYR A 158 14.97 -6.63 -19.20
CA TYR A 158 13.66 -6.71 -19.86
C TYR A 158 13.00 -5.34 -20.09
N PHE A 159 13.36 -4.33 -19.30
CA PHE A 159 12.73 -2.99 -19.35
C PHE A 159 13.74 -1.83 -19.25
N PRO A 160 14.80 -1.80 -20.07
CA PRO A 160 15.85 -0.78 -19.99
C PRO A 160 15.32 0.65 -20.20
N ASP A 161 14.46 0.87 -21.20
CA ASP A 161 13.96 2.22 -21.52
C ASP A 161 13.06 2.78 -20.41
N ARG A 162 12.20 1.93 -19.83
CA ARG A 162 11.35 2.32 -18.69
C ARG A 162 12.18 2.66 -17.47
N LEU A 163 13.23 1.86 -17.22
CA LEU A 163 14.14 2.10 -16.11
C LEU A 163 14.83 3.47 -16.22
N ILE A 164 15.31 3.86 -17.42
CA ILE A 164 15.92 5.18 -17.64
C ILE A 164 14.93 6.30 -17.33
N ASN A 165 13.70 6.18 -17.83
CA ASN A 165 12.66 7.19 -17.61
C ASN A 165 12.28 7.34 -16.14
N TRP A 166 12.05 6.21 -15.43
CA TRP A 166 11.75 6.22 -14.00
C TRP A 166 12.92 6.76 -13.18
N LYS A 167 14.16 6.39 -13.54
CA LYS A 167 15.35 6.89 -12.86
C LYS A 167 15.48 8.39 -12.97
N LYS A 168 15.27 8.96 -14.17
CA LYS A 168 15.27 10.41 -14.39
C LYS A 168 14.20 11.14 -13.55
N GLN A 169 13.02 10.53 -13.38
CA GLN A 169 11.97 11.10 -12.53
C GLN A 169 12.37 11.11 -11.05
N VAL A 170 13.02 10.04 -10.57
CA VAL A 170 13.46 9.91 -9.17
C VAL A 170 14.68 10.78 -8.87
N GLU A 171 15.64 10.89 -9.80
CA GLU A 171 16.85 11.74 -9.65
C GLU A 171 16.50 13.21 -9.38
N ASN A 172 15.42 13.72 -9.98
CA ASN A 172 14.95 15.09 -9.72
C ASN A 172 14.47 15.33 -8.28
N HIS A 173 14.22 14.27 -7.51
CA HIS A 173 13.67 14.33 -6.14
C HIS A 173 14.63 13.75 -5.10
N GLU A 174 15.91 13.54 -5.44
CA GLU A 174 16.90 12.89 -4.56
C GLU A 174 17.00 13.54 -3.18
N LYS A 175 16.95 14.88 -3.13
CA LYS A 175 17.03 15.66 -1.88
C LYS A 175 15.78 15.54 -1.00
N ASP A 176 14.63 15.25 -1.59
CA ASP A 176 13.31 15.22 -0.94
C ASP A 176 12.66 13.83 -1.02
N MET A 177 13.49 12.78 -1.04
CA MET A 177 13.06 11.39 -1.30
C MET A 177 11.96 10.92 -0.33
N LEU A 178 12.03 11.32 0.94
CA LEU A 178 11.02 10.96 1.94
C LEU A 178 9.65 11.56 1.58
N SER A 179 9.61 12.85 1.22
CA SER A 179 8.40 13.54 0.79
C SER A 179 7.85 12.96 -0.51
N TYR A 180 8.74 12.61 -1.45
CA TYR A 180 8.37 12.00 -2.71
C TYR A 180 7.72 10.61 -2.52
N ILE A 181 8.32 9.72 -1.73
CA ILE A 181 7.73 8.41 -1.41
C ILE A 181 6.42 8.57 -0.66
N THR A 182 6.35 9.51 0.29
CA THR A 182 5.11 9.81 1.04
C THR A 182 3.99 10.20 0.07
N PHE A 183 4.25 11.10 -0.87
CA PHE A 183 3.29 11.52 -1.88
C PHE A 183 2.81 10.35 -2.75
N LEU A 184 3.74 9.50 -3.22
CA LEU A 184 3.39 8.33 -4.03
C LEU A 184 2.53 7.31 -3.28
N ARG A 185 2.67 7.22 -1.95
CA ARG A 185 1.92 6.29 -1.09
C ARG A 185 0.54 6.82 -0.71
N ILE A 186 0.40 8.14 -0.57
CA ILE A 186 -0.88 8.80 -0.31
C ILE A 186 -1.75 8.73 -1.56
N THR A 187 -1.15 8.97 -2.73
CA THR A 187 -1.88 9.02 -3.99
C THR A 187 -2.21 7.62 -4.50
N PRO A 188 -3.42 7.38 -5.03
CA PRO A 188 -3.84 6.07 -5.53
C PRO A 188 -3.28 5.72 -6.91
N PHE A 189 -2.29 6.47 -7.41
CA PHE A 189 -1.80 6.33 -8.79
C PHE A 189 -0.97 5.08 -8.99
N LEU A 190 -0.15 4.70 -8.01
CA LEU A 190 0.74 3.55 -8.09
C LEU A 190 0.31 2.48 -7.08
N PRO A 191 0.19 1.21 -7.51
CA PRO A 191 -0.03 0.11 -6.59
C PRO A 191 1.11 0.00 -5.57
N ASN A 192 0.77 -0.38 -4.33
CA ASN A 192 1.78 -0.50 -3.26
C ASN A 192 2.92 -1.46 -3.63
N TRP A 193 2.60 -2.60 -4.23
CA TRP A 193 3.59 -3.58 -4.70
C TRP A 193 4.56 -2.98 -5.73
N PHE A 194 4.07 -2.08 -6.59
CA PHE A 194 4.87 -1.50 -7.65
C PHE A 194 5.96 -0.61 -7.08
N ILE A 195 5.63 0.22 -6.08
CA ILE A 195 6.62 1.07 -5.39
C ILE A 195 7.64 0.20 -4.64
N ASN A 196 7.21 -0.87 -3.97
CA ASN A 196 8.11 -1.78 -3.25
C ASN A 196 9.16 -2.42 -4.18
N ILE A 197 8.73 -2.82 -5.37
CA ILE A 197 9.56 -3.50 -6.37
C ILE A 197 10.46 -2.52 -7.11
N THR A 198 9.98 -1.32 -7.45
CA THR A 198 10.75 -0.36 -8.24
C THR A 198 11.74 0.46 -7.41
N ALA A 199 11.41 0.79 -6.15
CA ALA A 199 12.29 1.55 -5.27
C ALA A 199 13.75 1.02 -5.18
N PRO A 200 14.01 -0.29 -4.98
CA PRO A 200 15.39 -0.77 -4.95
C PRO A 200 16.07 -0.65 -6.31
N VAL A 201 15.35 -0.86 -7.41
CA VAL A 201 15.92 -0.71 -8.76
C VAL A 201 16.34 0.72 -9.06
N LEU A 202 15.59 1.69 -8.51
CA LEU A 202 15.84 3.13 -8.66
C LEU A 202 16.84 3.68 -7.64
N ASN A 203 17.48 2.84 -6.82
CA ASN A 203 18.43 3.23 -5.76
C ASN A 203 17.85 4.18 -4.70
N VAL A 204 16.56 4.06 -4.41
CA VAL A 204 15.95 4.80 -3.29
C VAL A 204 16.55 4.28 -1.97
N SER A 205 17.03 5.17 -1.12
CA SER A 205 17.55 4.79 0.20
C SER A 205 16.45 4.15 1.08
N ILE A 206 16.81 3.13 1.85
CA ILE A 206 15.88 2.32 2.64
C ILE A 206 15.16 3.14 3.73
N TRP A 207 15.82 4.15 4.31
CA TRP A 207 15.24 4.96 5.39
C TRP A 207 14.16 5.93 4.91
N PRO A 208 14.38 6.75 3.85
CA PRO A 208 13.30 7.49 3.21
C PRO A 208 12.14 6.61 2.75
N PHE A 209 12.44 5.41 2.26
CA PHE A 209 11.42 4.45 1.85
C PHE A 209 10.59 3.95 3.04
N PHE A 210 11.22 3.57 4.16
CA PHE A 210 10.56 3.09 5.37
C PHE A 210 9.68 4.19 5.99
N PHE A 211 10.24 5.36 6.29
CA PHE A 211 9.48 6.44 6.92
C PHE A 211 8.44 7.04 5.99
N GLY A 212 8.78 7.21 4.71
CA GLY A 212 7.82 7.69 3.70
C GLY A 212 6.66 6.71 3.50
N THR A 213 6.90 5.41 3.58
CA THR A 213 5.82 4.40 3.56
C THR A 213 5.01 4.45 4.86
N PHE A 214 5.64 4.52 6.03
CA PHE A 214 4.95 4.59 7.32
C PHE A 214 3.99 5.78 7.40
N ILE A 215 4.43 6.96 6.96
CA ILE A 215 3.61 8.17 6.96
C ILE A 215 2.60 8.14 5.80
N GLY A 216 3.05 7.78 4.61
CA GLY A 216 2.26 7.91 3.39
C GLY A 216 1.09 6.92 3.30
N VAL A 217 1.15 5.78 3.99
CA VAL A 217 0.00 4.85 4.04
C VAL A 217 -1.05 5.24 5.07
N ALA A 218 -0.76 6.17 5.99
CA ALA A 218 -1.70 6.54 7.05
C ALA A 218 -3.01 7.13 6.50
N PRO A 219 -3.01 8.08 5.54
CA PRO A 219 -4.25 8.62 4.99
C PRO A 219 -5.18 7.59 4.32
N PRO A 220 -4.72 6.72 3.40
CA PRO A 220 -5.61 5.68 2.87
C PRO A 220 -6.02 4.66 3.94
N SER A 221 -5.12 4.33 4.89
CA SER A 221 -5.44 3.41 5.99
C SER A 221 -6.51 3.94 6.91
N PHE A 222 -6.56 5.26 7.14
CA PHE A 222 -7.63 5.90 7.89
C PHE A 222 -9.00 5.50 7.32
N GLY A 223 -9.19 5.64 6.00
CA GLY A 223 -10.46 5.28 5.34
C GLY A 223 -10.82 3.80 5.48
N PHE A 224 -9.85 2.89 5.29
CA PHE A 224 -10.10 1.46 5.44
C PHE A 224 -10.42 1.06 6.88
N ILE A 225 -9.70 1.60 7.85
CA ILE A 225 -9.94 1.33 9.27
C ILE A 225 -11.28 1.92 9.69
N SER A 226 -11.63 3.14 9.26
CA SER A 226 -12.94 3.74 9.50
C SER A 226 -14.08 2.88 8.96
N ALA A 227 -13.95 2.32 7.77
CA ALA A 227 -14.93 1.38 7.22
C ALA A 227 -15.08 0.12 8.11
N GLY A 228 -14.00 -0.36 8.71
CA GLY A 228 -14.01 -1.44 9.70
C GLY A 228 -14.75 -1.08 10.99
N VAL A 229 -14.51 0.13 11.50
CA VAL A 229 -15.21 0.65 12.70
C VAL A 229 -16.71 0.78 12.43
N GLU A 230 -17.10 1.35 11.29
CA GLU A 230 -18.51 1.44 10.89
C GLU A 230 -19.15 0.06 10.75
N LEU A 231 -18.43 -0.91 10.18
CA LEU A 231 -18.88 -2.29 10.07
C LEU A 231 -19.12 -2.91 11.46
N TYR A 232 -18.25 -2.63 12.43
CA TYR A 232 -18.43 -3.05 13.82
C TYR A 232 -19.65 -2.39 14.46
N GLU A 233 -19.82 -1.07 14.31
CA GLU A 233 -20.97 -0.34 14.87
C GLU A 233 -22.30 -0.86 14.32
N LEU A 234 -22.40 -1.08 13.00
CA LEU A 234 -23.55 -1.68 12.34
C LEU A 234 -23.82 -3.11 12.81
N SER A 235 -22.77 -3.82 13.24
CA SER A 235 -22.86 -5.16 13.78
C SER A 235 -23.30 -5.14 15.25
N ALA A 236 -22.87 -4.19 16.06
CA ALA A 236 -23.23 -4.12 17.48
C ALA A 236 -24.66 -3.59 17.72
N THR A 237 -25.13 -2.66 16.88
CA THR A 237 -26.39 -1.93 17.11
C THR A 237 -27.60 -2.49 16.36
N GLY A 238 -27.42 -3.40 15.40
CA GLY A 238 -28.52 -4.06 14.69
C GLY A 238 -29.30 -3.20 13.69
N ASP A 239 -29.20 -1.87 13.75
CA ASP A 239 -29.90 -0.95 12.86
C ASP A 239 -28.97 -0.33 11.81
N ALA A 240 -29.30 -0.57 10.53
CA ALA A 240 -28.64 0.01 9.36
C ALA A 240 -28.87 1.53 9.22
N PHE A 241 -29.66 2.14 10.11
CA PHE A 241 -29.97 3.56 10.14
C PHE A 241 -29.68 4.16 11.52
N SER A 242 -28.40 4.37 11.81
CA SER A 242 -28.02 5.21 12.95
C SER A 242 -28.50 6.65 12.71
N PHE A 243 -29.08 7.26 13.74
CA PHE A 243 -29.53 8.67 13.73
C PHE A 243 -28.43 9.62 13.23
N LYS A 244 -27.15 9.26 13.46
CA LYS A 244 -25.97 9.95 12.90
C LYS A 244 -25.93 9.95 11.37
N SER A 245 -26.20 8.83 10.71
CA SER A 245 -26.19 8.73 9.23
C SER A 245 -27.28 9.61 8.62
N VAL A 246 -28.46 9.64 9.25
CA VAL A 246 -29.55 10.55 8.86
C VAL A 246 -29.14 12.01 9.03
N ILE A 247 -28.55 12.36 10.18
CA ILE A 247 -28.03 13.72 10.41
C ILE A 247 -26.98 14.10 9.36
N VAL A 248 -26.03 13.21 9.05
CA VAL A 248 -24.99 13.49 8.05
C VAL A 248 -25.60 13.72 6.66
N VAL A 249 -26.54 12.87 6.22
CA VAL A 249 -27.24 13.05 4.94
C VAL A 249 -28.03 14.36 4.91
N VAL A 250 -28.75 14.68 5.99
CA VAL A 250 -29.51 15.94 6.12
C VAL A 250 -28.57 17.15 6.09
N MET A 251 -27.45 17.09 6.81
CA MET A 251 -26.46 18.17 6.84
C MET A 251 -25.77 18.34 5.48
N SER A 252 -25.40 17.25 4.80
CA SER A 252 -24.86 17.30 3.44
C SER A 252 -25.87 17.88 2.45
N ALA A 253 -27.15 17.53 2.58
CA ALA A 253 -28.22 18.12 1.77
C ALA A 253 -28.38 19.62 2.04
N LEU A 254 -28.38 20.05 3.30
CA LEU A 254 -28.42 21.47 3.68
C LEU A 254 -27.20 22.25 3.17
N ILE A 255 -26.01 21.64 3.24
CA ILE A 255 -24.78 22.23 2.71
C ILE A 255 -24.83 22.36 1.19
N SER A 256 -25.40 21.39 0.48
CA SER A 256 -25.58 21.49 -0.98
C SER A 256 -26.55 22.62 -1.40
N LEU A 257 -27.42 23.08 -0.50
CA LEU A 257 -28.37 24.17 -0.74
C LEU A 257 -27.80 25.56 -0.48
N LEU A 258 -26.70 25.69 0.28
CA LEU A 258 -26.02 26.96 0.54
C LEU A 258 -25.70 27.75 -0.74
N PRO A 259 -25.08 27.16 -1.79
CA PRO A 259 -24.79 27.87 -3.03
C PRO A 259 -26.03 28.43 -3.74
N VAL A 260 -27.15 27.71 -3.68
CA VAL A 260 -28.41 28.12 -4.33
C VAL A 260 -29.02 29.32 -3.60
N ILE A 261 -29.00 29.32 -2.27
CA ILE A 261 -29.50 30.41 -1.45
C ILE A 261 -28.61 31.66 -1.59
N PHE A 262 -27.29 31.48 -1.59
CA PHE A 262 -26.33 32.58 -1.78
C PHE A 262 -26.46 33.22 -3.17
N ARG A 263 -26.62 32.43 -4.24
CA ARG A 263 -26.87 32.97 -5.60
C ARG A 263 -28.16 33.78 -5.68
N LYS A 264 -29.26 33.29 -5.09
CA LYS A 264 -30.54 34.02 -5.07
C LYS A 264 -30.46 35.33 -4.27
N LYS A 265 -29.74 35.35 -3.14
CA LYS A 265 -29.51 36.58 -2.36
C LYS A 265 -28.61 37.59 -3.07
N LEU A 266 -27.60 37.12 -3.81
CA LEU A 266 -26.70 38.00 -4.58
C LEU A 266 -27.44 38.66 -5.75
N GLN A 267 -28.27 37.90 -6.48
CA GLN A 267 -29.07 38.43 -7.58
C GLN A 267 -30.11 39.46 -7.12
N LYS A 268 -30.75 39.25 -5.96
CA LYS A 268 -31.68 40.22 -5.36
C LYS A 268 -31.03 41.51 -4.84
N LYS A 269 -29.71 41.52 -4.59
CA LYS A 269 -28.96 42.71 -4.14
C LYS A 269 -28.34 43.50 -5.30
N LEU A 270 -28.24 42.89 -6.48
CA LEU A 270 -27.68 43.47 -7.70
C LEU A 270 -28.78 44.00 -8.66
N GLN A 271 -30.05 43.84 -8.28
CA GLN A 271 -31.22 44.50 -8.86
C GLN A 271 -31.67 45.61 -7.91
#